data_AF-M1BWX3-F1
#
_entry.id   AF-M1BWX3-F1
#
_cell.length_a   1.000
_cell.length_b   1.000
_cell.length_c   1.000
_cell.angle_alpha   90.00
_cell.angle_beta   90.00
_cell.angle_gamma   90.00
#
_symmetry.space_group_name_H-M   'P 1'
#
loop_
_entity.id
_entity.type
_entity.pdbx_description
1 polymer ?
#
loop_
_entity_poly.entity_id
_entity_poly.type
_entity_poly.pdbx_seq_one_letter_code
_entity_poly.pdbx_strand_id
1 'polypeptide(L)'
;MASNSTESDAKPGLRKPVFVKVENLTPGTNGHTLIVKVLESNTVLQKGRSVSPHLRNTRIAECLIGDETGTILFTARNDQVDLMKADATVILRNAKIDMFKSTMRLAVDKWGRIEVTEPAAFEVKQDNNLSLVEYELVNME
;
A
#
# COMPACT_ATOMS: atom_id res chain seq x y z
N MET A 1 17.20 2.55 55.67
CA MET A 1 16.17 1.74 54.97
C MET A 1 15.08 2.71 54.55
N ALA A 2 14.65 2.88 53.31
CA ALA A 2 15.15 2.50 52.00
C ALA A 2 14.61 3.60 51.05
N SER A 3 15.45 4.05 50.12
CA SER A 3 15.08 4.87 48.96
C SER A 3 14.09 4.10 48.08
N ASN A 4 13.03 4.73 47.58
CA ASN A 4 12.26 4.16 46.48
C ASN A 4 11.94 5.24 45.44
N SER A 5 12.85 5.37 44.49
CA SER A 5 12.67 6.01 43.20
C SER A 5 11.79 5.11 42.33
N THR A 6 10.57 5.52 42.03
CA THR A 6 9.78 4.94 40.95
C THR A 6 10.05 5.74 39.68
N GLU A 7 11.07 5.31 38.92
CA GLU A 7 11.23 5.69 37.53
C GLU A 7 10.05 5.14 36.72
N SER A 8 9.28 6.03 36.12
CA SER A 8 8.22 5.69 35.19
C SER A 8 8.83 5.26 33.85
N ASP A 9 8.87 3.96 33.61
CA ASP A 9 9.24 3.31 32.35
C ASP A 9 8.14 3.55 31.28
N ALA A 10 8.01 4.80 30.85
CA ALA A 10 7.06 5.19 29.81
C ALA A 10 7.66 4.81 28.44
N LYS A 11 7.14 3.73 27.84
CA LYS A 11 7.44 3.34 26.45
C LYS A 11 7.35 4.61 25.57
N PRO A 12 8.36 4.90 24.73
CA PRO A 12 8.32 6.06 23.84
C PRO A 12 7.00 6.08 23.07
N GLY A 13 6.26 7.17 23.17
CA GLY A 13 4.98 7.31 22.47
C GLY A 13 5.17 7.07 20.97
N LEU A 14 4.36 6.18 20.39
CA LEU A 14 4.37 5.91 18.96
C LEU A 14 4.08 7.22 18.21
N ARG A 15 4.97 7.60 17.27
CA ARG A 15 4.78 8.80 16.44
C ARG A 15 3.47 8.67 15.68
N LYS A 16 2.71 9.77 15.61
CA LYS A 16 1.45 9.81 14.85
C LYS A 16 1.74 9.45 13.38
N PRO A 17 0.92 8.60 12.74
CA PRO A 17 1.10 8.27 11.34
C PRO A 17 0.92 9.55 10.50
N VAL A 18 1.87 9.79 9.60
CA VAL A 18 1.80 10.87 8.61
C VAL A 18 1.20 10.29 7.34
N PHE A 19 0.10 10.88 6.89
CA PHE A 19 -0.53 10.50 5.64
C PHE A 19 0.10 11.29 4.50
N VAL A 20 0.53 10.58 3.46
CA VAL A 20 1.02 11.16 2.22
C VAL A 20 -0.06 11.06 1.15
N LYS A 21 0.11 11.83 0.07
CA LYS A 21 -0.78 11.82 -1.10
C LYS A 21 -0.15 11.05 -2.25
N VAL A 22 -0.98 10.54 -3.16
CA VAL A 22 -0.51 9.74 -4.30
C VAL A 22 0.50 10.51 -5.13
N GLU A 23 0.26 11.79 -5.44
CA GLU A 23 1.19 12.61 -6.25
C GLU A 23 2.61 12.74 -5.68
N ASN A 24 2.77 12.56 -4.35
CA ASN A 24 4.05 12.72 -3.66
C ASN A 24 4.86 11.41 -3.60
N LEU A 25 4.35 10.33 -4.21
CA LEU A 25 5.05 9.07 -4.30
C LEU A 25 6.22 9.15 -5.28
N THR A 26 7.37 8.64 -4.86
CA THR A 26 8.63 8.73 -5.62
C THR A 26 9.30 7.36 -5.76
N PRO A 27 10.01 7.09 -6.86
CA PRO A 27 10.67 5.80 -7.07
C PRO A 27 11.59 5.40 -5.92
N GLY A 28 11.55 4.11 -5.53
CA GLY A 28 12.43 3.57 -4.49
C GLY A 28 12.08 3.92 -3.04
N THR A 29 11.02 4.70 -2.80
CA THR A 29 10.60 5.08 -1.44
C THR A 29 9.68 4.05 -0.78
N ASN A 30 9.65 4.07 0.56
CA ASN A 30 8.91 3.13 1.39
C ASN A 30 8.35 3.80 2.65
N GLY A 31 7.57 3.04 3.44
CA GLY A 31 7.02 3.53 4.70
C GLY A 31 5.78 4.43 4.55
N HIS A 32 5.17 4.45 3.37
CA HIS A 32 4.05 5.33 3.06
C HIS A 32 2.78 4.92 3.79
N THR A 33 2.04 5.92 4.25
CA THR A 33 0.68 5.71 4.75
C THR A 33 -0.28 6.56 3.92
N LEU A 34 -1.27 5.95 3.28
CA LEU A 34 -2.20 6.62 2.35
C LEU A 34 -3.64 6.21 2.64
N ILE A 35 -4.59 7.09 2.32
CA ILE A 35 -6.01 6.76 2.21
C ILE A 35 -6.36 6.85 0.74
N VAL A 36 -6.86 5.76 0.17
CA VAL A 36 -7.14 5.67 -1.27
C VAL A 36 -8.48 4.98 -1.51
N LYS A 37 -9.13 5.35 -2.61
CA LYS A 37 -10.28 4.63 -3.15
C LYS A 37 -9.81 3.66 -4.23
N VAL A 38 -10.38 2.46 -4.23
CA VAL A 38 -10.17 1.46 -5.28
C VAL A 38 -11.13 1.74 -6.42
N LEU A 39 -10.61 2.00 -7.61
CA LEU A 39 -11.39 2.22 -8.82
C LEU A 39 -11.66 0.89 -9.54
N GLU A 40 -10.61 0.10 -9.74
CA GLU A 40 -10.69 -1.18 -10.44
C GLU A 40 -9.86 -2.24 -9.70
N SER A 41 -10.26 -3.50 -9.85
CA SER A 41 -9.53 -4.64 -9.27
C SER A 41 -9.57 -5.82 -10.23
N ASN A 42 -8.41 -6.10 -10.84
CA ASN A 42 -8.25 -7.12 -11.87
C ASN A 42 -7.40 -8.26 -11.33
N THR A 43 -7.98 -9.45 -11.17
CA THR A 43 -7.22 -10.62 -10.72
C THR A 43 -6.34 -11.13 -11.87
N VAL A 44 -5.03 -10.92 -11.77
CA VAL A 44 -4.05 -11.26 -12.82
C VAL A 44 -3.47 -12.66 -12.67
N LEU A 45 -3.47 -13.20 -11.45
CA LEU A 45 -3.01 -14.56 -11.18
C LEU A 45 -3.86 -15.19 -10.10
N GLN A 46 -4.48 -16.30 -10.44
CA GLN A 46 -5.22 -17.13 -9.49
C GLN A 46 -4.83 -18.59 -9.71
N LYS A 47 -3.77 -19.04 -9.00
CA LYS A 47 -3.40 -20.45 -9.04
C LYS A 47 -4.16 -21.20 -7.95
N GLY A 48 -5.20 -21.94 -8.34
CA GLY A 48 -6.06 -22.69 -7.43
C GLY A 48 -5.77 -24.19 -7.40
N ARG A 49 -5.62 -24.71 -6.17
CA ARG A 49 -5.62 -26.14 -5.75
C ARG A 49 -4.46 -27.00 -6.25
N SER A 50 -3.31 -26.80 -5.62
CA SER A 50 -2.47 -27.96 -5.31
C SER A 50 -3.24 -28.89 -4.37
N VAL A 51 -3.14 -30.19 -4.64
CA VAL A 51 -3.71 -31.28 -3.81
C VAL A 51 -3.13 -31.31 -2.39
N SER A 52 -2.05 -30.55 -2.14
CA SER A 52 -1.37 -30.45 -0.86
C SER A 52 -1.74 -29.15 -0.13
N PRO A 53 -2.22 -29.23 1.13
CA PRO A 53 -2.56 -28.07 1.97
C PRO A 53 -1.36 -27.17 2.33
N HIS A 54 -0.13 -27.59 1.99
CA HIS A 54 1.10 -26.83 2.25
C HIS A 54 1.50 -25.87 1.12
N LEU A 55 0.89 -25.97 -0.07
CA LEU A 55 1.20 -25.05 -1.16
C LEU A 55 0.27 -23.84 -1.09
N ARG A 56 0.78 -22.72 -0.57
CA ARG A 56 0.03 -21.47 -0.43
C ARG A 56 -0.63 -21.09 -1.76
N ASN A 57 -1.96 -20.97 -1.75
CA ASN A 57 -2.72 -20.42 -2.86
C ASN A 57 -2.16 -19.02 -3.16
N THR A 58 -1.48 -18.89 -4.30
CA THR A 58 -0.96 -17.59 -4.72
C THR A 58 -2.05 -16.90 -5.52
N ARG A 59 -2.59 -15.81 -4.96
CA ARG A 59 -3.52 -14.91 -5.64
C ARG A 59 -2.86 -13.55 -5.79
N ILE A 60 -2.93 -12.96 -6.97
CA ILE A 60 -2.44 -11.61 -7.24
C ILE A 60 -3.52 -10.87 -8.02
N ALA A 61 -3.84 -9.67 -7.57
CA ALA A 61 -4.65 -8.72 -8.31
C ALA A 61 -3.89 -7.42 -8.51
N GLU A 62 -4.07 -6.82 -9.68
CA GLU A 62 -3.66 -5.45 -9.98
C GLU A 62 -4.88 -4.56 -9.79
N CYS A 63 -4.78 -3.60 -8.89
CA CYS A 63 -5.88 -2.70 -8.54
C CYS A 63 -5.51 -1.28 -8.93
N LEU A 64 -6.36 -0.57 -9.66
CA LEU A 64 -6.21 0.86 -9.86
C LEU A 64 -6.75 1.56 -8.63
N ILE A 65 -5.89 2.31 -7.93
CA ILE A 65 -6.25 3.03 -6.70
C ILE A 65 -5.86 4.49 -6.83
N GLY A 66 -6.52 5.37 -6.08
CA GLY A 66 -6.14 6.78 -6.07
C GLY A 66 -6.79 7.61 -4.99
N ASP A 67 -6.36 8.86 -4.92
CA ASP A 67 -6.93 9.92 -4.09
C ASP A 67 -7.21 11.15 -4.96
N GLU A 68 -7.51 12.30 -4.36
CA GLU A 68 -7.78 13.54 -5.09
C GLU A 68 -6.58 14.09 -5.89
N THR A 69 -5.38 13.54 -5.67
CA THR A 69 -4.13 14.03 -6.28
C THR A 69 -3.68 13.18 -7.46
N GLY A 70 -4.05 11.90 -7.49
CA GLY A 70 -3.69 11.01 -8.59
C GLY A 70 -4.09 9.56 -8.36
N THR A 71 -3.68 8.72 -9.30
CA THR A 71 -3.86 7.26 -9.27
C THR A 71 -2.53 6.53 -9.43
N ILE A 72 -2.49 5.29 -8.94
CA ILE A 72 -1.35 4.38 -9.09
C ILE A 72 -1.86 2.94 -9.10
N LEU A 73 -1.17 2.04 -9.80
CA LEU A 73 -1.44 0.61 -9.73
C LEU A 73 -0.94 0.04 -8.40
N PHE A 74 -1.80 -0.69 -7.72
CA PHE A 74 -1.50 -1.44 -6.50
C PHE A 74 -1.46 -2.94 -6.77
N THR A 75 -0.44 -3.62 -6.25
CA THR A 75 -0.34 -5.08 -6.32
C THR A 75 -0.87 -5.72 -5.04
N ALA A 76 -2.10 -6.24 -5.08
CA ALA A 76 -2.70 -6.99 -3.98
C ALA A 76 -2.30 -8.46 -4.03
N ARG A 77 -1.89 -9.04 -2.90
CA ARG A 77 -1.49 -10.45 -2.79
C ARG A 77 -2.32 -11.21 -1.77
N ASN A 78 -2.67 -12.45 -2.11
CA ASN A 78 -3.38 -13.41 -1.26
C ASN A 78 -4.66 -12.80 -0.68
N ASP A 79 -4.74 -12.69 0.64
CA ASP A 79 -5.94 -12.20 1.35
C ASP A 79 -6.17 -10.70 1.13
N GLN A 80 -5.15 -9.95 0.68
CA GLN A 80 -5.32 -8.55 0.30
C GLN A 80 -6.27 -8.38 -0.89
N VAL A 81 -6.35 -9.39 -1.77
CA VAL A 81 -7.25 -9.36 -2.94
C VAL A 81 -8.71 -9.23 -2.50
N ASP A 82 -9.07 -9.84 -1.36
CA ASP A 82 -10.43 -9.79 -0.85
C ASP A 82 -10.77 -8.43 -0.21
N LEU A 83 -9.76 -7.65 0.18
CA LEU A 83 -9.91 -6.28 0.73
C LEU A 83 -9.95 -5.21 -0.38
N MET A 84 -9.22 -5.44 -1.48
CA MET A 84 -9.07 -4.49 -2.58
C MET A 84 -10.18 -4.65 -3.63
N LYS A 85 -11.42 -4.44 -3.20
CA LYS A 85 -12.60 -4.46 -4.08
C LYS A 85 -12.87 -3.08 -4.66
N ALA A 86 -13.39 -3.02 -5.89
CA ALA A 86 -13.83 -1.76 -6.50
C ALA A 86 -14.80 -1.01 -5.58
N ASP A 87 -14.71 0.31 -5.60
CA ASP A 87 -15.43 1.27 -4.74
C ASP A 87 -15.09 1.24 -3.24
N ALA A 88 -14.24 0.32 -2.77
CA ALA A 88 -13.78 0.34 -1.39
C ALA A 88 -12.83 1.52 -1.14
N THR A 89 -12.94 2.13 0.05
CA THR A 89 -11.92 3.04 0.57
C THR A 89 -11.05 2.27 1.56
N VAL A 90 -9.74 2.36 1.37
CA VAL A 90 -8.76 1.63 2.18
C VAL A 90 -7.66 2.54 2.66
N ILE A 91 -7.14 2.24 3.86
CA ILE A 91 -5.93 2.81 4.40
C ILE A 91 -4.80 1.82 4.19
N LEU A 92 -3.78 2.23 3.46
CA LEU A 92 -2.56 1.47 3.26
C LEU A 92 -1.52 1.98 4.24
N ARG A 93 -1.01 1.12 5.12
CA ARG A 93 0.02 1.47 6.11
C ARG A 93 1.33 0.76 5.79
N ASN A 94 2.43 1.50 5.89
CA ASN A 94 3.78 1.01 5.58
C ASN A 94 3.83 0.39 4.17
N ALA A 95 3.26 1.10 3.21
CA ALA A 95 3.34 0.78 1.79
C ALA A 95 4.69 1.19 1.22
N LYS A 96 5.07 0.55 0.11
CA LYS A 96 6.31 0.80 -0.61
C LYS A 96 6.04 0.93 -2.10
N ILE A 97 6.93 1.66 -2.75
CA ILE A 97 7.02 1.69 -4.19
C ILE A 97 7.83 0.48 -4.66
N ASP A 98 7.24 -0.28 -5.57
CA ASP A 98 7.83 -1.40 -6.28
C ASP A 98 8.00 -0.98 -7.74
N MET A 99 9.21 -1.09 -8.28
CA MET A 99 9.47 -0.76 -9.68
C MET A 99 9.20 -1.98 -10.54
N PHE A 100 8.34 -1.84 -11.55
CA PHE A 100 8.02 -2.92 -12.48
C PHE A 100 8.02 -2.39 -13.91
N LYS A 101 8.90 -2.95 -14.75
CA LYS A 101 9.06 -2.53 -16.16
C LYS A 101 9.19 -1.01 -16.30
N SER A 102 10.08 -0.42 -15.50
CA SER A 102 10.35 1.03 -15.47
C SER A 102 9.21 1.92 -14.97
N THR A 103 8.05 1.38 -14.59
CA THR A 103 6.99 2.17 -13.96
C THR A 103 6.82 1.84 -12.48
N MET A 104 6.22 2.77 -11.73
CA MET A 104 5.96 2.59 -10.31
C MET A 104 4.67 1.82 -10.05
N ARG A 105 4.71 0.94 -9.06
CA ARG A 105 3.54 0.28 -8.47
C ARG A 105 3.59 0.43 -6.96
N LEU A 106 2.43 0.51 -6.33
CA LEU A 106 2.32 0.48 -4.88
C LEU A 106 2.12 -0.95 -4.39
N ALA A 107 2.74 -1.30 -3.28
CA ALA A 107 2.51 -2.56 -2.59
C ALA A 107 2.60 -2.36 -1.08
N VAL A 108 1.94 -3.21 -0.30
CA VAL A 108 2.12 -3.24 1.15
C VAL A 108 3.35 -4.08 1.51
N ASP A 109 4.23 -3.54 2.36
CA ASP A 109 5.42 -4.26 2.83
C ASP A 109 5.06 -5.37 3.83
N LYS A 110 6.02 -6.26 4.16
CA LYS A 110 5.82 -7.39 5.08
C LYS A 110 5.31 -7.01 6.47
N TRP A 111 5.59 -5.79 6.93
CA TRP A 111 5.13 -5.24 8.20
C TRP A 111 3.95 -4.27 8.05
N GLY A 112 3.53 -4.02 6.81
CA GLY A 112 2.41 -3.14 6.52
C GLY A 112 1.06 -3.87 6.58
N ARG A 113 0.00 -3.08 6.51
CA ARG A 113 -1.37 -3.60 6.57
C ARG A 113 -2.32 -2.73 5.75
N ILE A 114 -3.44 -3.35 5.37
CA ILE A 114 -4.57 -2.72 4.68
C ILE A 114 -5.73 -2.68 5.66
N GLU A 115 -6.32 -1.51 5.88
CA GLU A 115 -7.52 -1.34 6.68
C GLU A 115 -8.65 -0.84 5.76
N VAL A 116 -9.77 -1.55 5.70
CA VAL A 116 -10.97 -1.02 5.03
C VAL A 116 -11.59 0.01 5.96
N THR A 117 -11.98 1.16 5.41
CA THR A 117 -12.57 2.27 6.17
C THR A 117 -13.89 2.71 5.53
N GLU A 118 -14.58 3.61 6.21
CA GLU A 118 -15.74 4.31 5.65
C GLU A 118 -15.40 5.00 4.31
N PRO A 119 -16.37 5.11 3.38
CA PRO A 119 -16.17 5.76 2.10
C PRO A 119 -15.59 7.18 2.28
N ALA A 120 -14.47 7.45 1.61
CA ALA A 120 -13.92 8.79 1.61
C ALA A 120 -14.79 9.73 0.76
N ALA A 121 -14.88 11.00 1.17
CA ALA A 121 -15.67 12.01 0.49
C ALA A 121 -14.97 12.66 -0.73
N PHE A 122 -13.72 12.28 -1.02
CA PHE A 122 -12.97 12.85 -2.14
C PHE A 122 -13.28 12.15 -3.46
N GLU A 123 -13.19 12.92 -4.55
CA GLU A 123 -13.22 12.39 -5.90
C GLU A 123 -11.79 12.06 -6.35
N VAL A 124 -11.59 10.88 -6.95
CA VAL A 124 -10.26 10.43 -7.38
C VAL A 124 -9.85 11.11 -8.67
N LYS A 125 -8.65 11.68 -8.70
CA LYS A 125 -8.08 12.31 -9.89
C LYS A 125 -7.44 11.26 -10.81
N GLN A 126 -8.20 10.79 -11.79
CA GLN A 126 -7.78 9.72 -12.70
C GLN A 126 -6.76 10.18 -13.77
N ASP A 127 -6.78 11.47 -14.13
CA ASP A 127 -5.90 12.04 -15.16
C ASP A 127 -4.41 12.01 -14.78
N ASN A 128 -4.09 11.93 -13.49
CA ASN A 128 -2.73 11.87 -12.99
C ASN A 128 -2.39 10.44 -12.55
N ASN A 129 -2.06 9.57 -13.50
CA ASN A 129 -1.72 8.17 -13.21
C ASN A 129 -0.20 7.95 -13.16
N LEU A 130 0.35 7.80 -11.95
CA LEU A 130 1.79 7.60 -11.72
C LEU A 130 2.33 6.27 -12.23
N SER A 131 1.46 5.28 -12.46
CA SER A 131 1.88 3.97 -12.98
C SER A 131 2.09 3.93 -14.49
N LEU A 132 1.70 5.00 -15.19
CA LEU A 132 1.97 5.20 -16.62
C LEU A 132 3.27 5.99 -16.85
N VAL A 133 3.86 6.56 -15.79
CA VAL A 133 5.12 7.30 -15.88
C VAL A 133 6.28 6.32 -15.89
N GLU A 134 7.10 6.41 -16.94
CA GLU A 134 8.34 5.64 -17.08
C GLU A 134 9.50 6.39 -16.42
N TYR A 135 10.29 5.65 -15.65
CA TYR A 135 11.47 6.12 -14.96
C TYR A 135 12.70 5.36 -15.44
N GLU A 136 13.78 6.09 -15.70
CA GLU A 136 15.09 5.52 -15.98
C GLU A 136 15.98 5.59 -14.75
N LEU A 137 16.72 4.52 -14.51
CA LEU A 137 17.71 4.50 -13.43
C LEU A 137 18.95 5.25 -13.90
N VAL A 138 19.14 6.45 -13.34
CA VAL A 138 20.34 7.25 -13.59
C VAL A 138 21.40 6.87 -12.57
N ASN A 139 22.48 6.24 -13.02
CA ASN A 139 23.68 6.09 -12.22
C ASN A 139 24.41 7.44 -12.23
N MET A 140 24.50 8.10 -11.08
CA MET A 140 25.41 9.23 -10.92
C MET A 140 26.84 8.66 -10.81
N GLU A 141 27.69 8.97 -11.80
CA GLU A 141 29.13 8.70 -11.77
C GLU A 141 29.87 9.59 -10.77
#